data_AF-A0A0V0HI49-F1
#
_entry.id   AF-A0A0V0HI49-F1
#
_cell.length_a   1.000
_cell.length_b   1.000
_cell.length_c   1.000
_cell.angle_alpha   90.00
_cell.angle_beta   90.00
_cell.angle_gamma   90.00
#
_symmetry.space_group_name_H-M   'P 1'
#
loop_
_entity.id
_entity.type
_entity.pdbx_description
1 polymer ?
#
loop_
_entity_poly.entity_id
_entity_poly.type
_entity_poly.pdbx_seq_one_letter_code
_entity_poly.pdbx_strand_id
1 'polypeptide(L)'
;MFDQAVQLVRPGGVIVYSTCTINPGENEALVRYALDKYEFLSLASQHPKIGGPGLTGSCQLSDGFVEEWLRPGEENLVQRFDPSSDLDTIGFFIAKFSVGPKNI
;
A
#
# COMPACT_ATOMS: atom_id res chain seq x y z
N MET A 1 12.71 2.19 5.88
CA MET A 1 12.87 0.79 5.46
C MET A 1 12.36 0.57 4.04
N PHE A 2 11.17 1.09 3.69
CA PHE A 2 10.66 1.00 2.31
C PHE A 2 11.59 1.64 1.27
N ASP A 3 12.07 2.87 1.53
CA ASP A 3 13.02 3.57 0.65
C ASP A 3 14.27 2.74 0.28
N GLN A 4 14.82 1.99 1.25
CA GLN A 4 15.96 1.10 1.00
C GLN A 4 15.59 -0.06 0.08
N ALA A 5 14.41 -0.66 0.25
CA ALA A 5 13.91 -1.70 -0.65
C ALA A 5 13.74 -1.16 -2.08
N VAL A 6 13.23 0.07 -2.22
CA VAL A 6 13.10 0.76 -3.51
C VAL A 6 14.46 0.98 -4.17
N GLN A 7 15.52 1.29 -3.41
CA GLN A 7 16.87 1.42 -3.96
C GLN A 7 17.44 0.09 -4.46
N LEU A 8 17.26 -0.99 -3.69
CA LEU A 8 17.88 -2.30 -3.94
C LEU A 8 17.19 -3.10 -5.05
N VAL A 9 15.88 -2.89 -5.27
CA VAL A 9 15.15 -3.64 -6.29
C VAL A 9 15.60 -3.24 -7.71
N ARG A 10 15.78 -4.21 -8.59
CA ARG A 10 16.10 -3.96 -10.00
C ARG A 10 14.89 -3.42 -10.78
N PRO A 11 15.08 -2.65 -11.87
CA PRO A 11 14.01 -2.37 -12.83
C PRO A 11 13.38 -3.67 -13.36
N GLY A 12 12.06 -3.67 -13.55
CA GLY A 12 11.26 -4.86 -13.85
C GLY A 12 11.05 -5.81 -12.66
N GLY A 13 11.54 -5.45 -11.47
CA GLY A 13 11.33 -6.18 -10.23
C GLY A 13 9.96 -5.93 -9.61
N VAL A 14 9.73 -6.57 -8.46
CA VAL A 14 8.51 -6.42 -7.65
C VAL A 14 8.91 -6.15 -6.20
N ILE A 15 8.21 -5.23 -5.55
CA ILE A 15 8.25 -5.03 -4.11
C ILE A 15 6.92 -5.49 -3.53
N VAL A 16 6.95 -6.30 -2.47
CA VAL A 16 5.77 -6.60 -1.66
C VAL A 16 5.96 -5.96 -0.30
N TYR A 17 5.03 -5.09 0.07
CA TYR A 17 4.93 -4.49 1.39
C TYR A 17 3.79 -5.15 2.15
N SER A 18 4.03 -5.53 3.40
CA SER A 18 3.01 -6.15 4.24
C SER A 18 3.24 -5.87 5.70
N THR A 19 2.15 -5.75 6.45
CA THR A 19 2.14 -5.44 7.88
C THR A 19 1.03 -6.24 8.57
N CYS A 20 1.14 -6.41 9.88
CA CYS A 20 0.11 -7.01 10.75
C CYS A 20 -0.61 -5.96 11.62
N THR A 21 -0.72 -4.73 11.11
CA THR A 21 -1.44 -3.62 11.74
C THR A 21 -2.67 -3.26 10.92
N ILE A 22 -3.70 -2.74 11.59
CA ILE A 22 -4.89 -2.18 10.94
C ILE A 22 -4.78 -0.65 10.78
N ASN A 23 -3.71 -0.03 11.25
CA ASN A 23 -3.57 1.42 11.19
C ASN A 23 -3.37 1.89 9.73
N PRO A 24 -4.26 2.75 9.18
CA PRO A 24 -4.11 3.22 7.81
C PRO A 24 -2.85 4.06 7.57
N GLY A 25 -2.32 4.73 8.60
CA GLY A 25 -1.06 5.48 8.50
C GLY A 25 0.17 4.58 8.24
N GLU A 26 0.11 3.32 8.66
CA GLU A 26 1.17 2.34 8.41
C GLU A 26 0.95 1.57 7.10
N ASN A 27 -0.24 1.67 6.51
CA ASN A 27 -0.70 0.85 5.40
C ASN A 27 -0.95 1.73 4.17
N GLU A 28 -2.17 2.26 4.03
CA GLU A 28 -2.60 3.04 2.89
C GLU A 28 -1.81 4.34 2.71
N ALA A 29 -1.44 5.03 3.81
CA ALA A 29 -0.62 6.22 3.74
C ALA A 29 0.81 5.91 3.22
N LEU A 30 1.37 4.75 3.57
CA LEU A 30 2.66 4.32 3.04
C LEU A 30 2.58 4.00 1.54
N VAL A 31 1.47 3.40 1.10
CA VAL A 31 1.23 3.18 -0.33
C VAL A 31 1.12 4.51 -1.08
N ARG A 32 0.37 5.47 -0.54
CA ARG A 32 0.25 6.81 -1.12
C ARG A 32 1.61 7.49 -1.24
N TYR A 33 2.37 7.53 -0.14
CA TYR A 33 3.74 8.02 -0.09
C TYR A 33 4.63 7.37 -1.16
N ALA A 34 4.58 6.04 -1.29
CA ALA A 34 5.42 5.32 -2.25
C ALA A 34 5.09 5.71 -3.71
N LEU A 35 3.81 5.80 -4.04
CA LEU A 35 3.35 6.15 -5.39
C LEU A 35 3.61 7.62 -5.73
N ASP A 36 3.57 8.52 -4.76
CA ASP A 36 3.85 9.95 -4.98
C ASP A 36 5.36 10.24 -5.05
N LYS A 37 6.17 9.54 -4.24
CA LYS A 37 7.62 9.76 -4.20
C LYS A 37 8.35 9.07 -5.35
N TYR A 38 7.86 7.92 -5.81
CA TYR A 38 8.56 7.09 -6.79
C TYR A 38 7.70 6.86 -8.03
N GLU A 39 7.83 7.75 -9.01
CA GLU A 39 7.04 7.72 -10.26
C GLU A 39 7.20 6.43 -11.08
N PHE A 40 8.27 5.68 -10.86
CA PHE A 40 8.51 4.37 -11.50
C PHE A 40 7.85 3.20 -10.77
N LEU A 41 7.19 3.42 -9.63
CA LEU A 41 6.40 2.40 -8.94
C LEU A 41 4.93 2.49 -9.35
N SER A 42 4.31 1.33 -9.53
CA SER A 42 2.86 1.23 -9.72
C SER A 42 2.30 0.05 -8.96
N LEU A 43 1.06 0.17 -8.46
CA LEU A 43 0.38 -0.95 -7.83
C LEU A 43 0.07 -2.04 -8.87
N ALA A 44 0.23 -3.29 -8.45
CA ALA A 44 -0.02 -4.45 -9.30
C ALA A 44 -1.08 -5.36 -8.68
N SER A 45 -1.90 -5.96 -9.54
CA SER A 45 -2.87 -6.96 -9.11
C SER A 45 -2.20 -8.15 -8.43
N GLN A 46 -2.91 -8.72 -7.46
CA GLN A 46 -2.47 -9.80 -6.60
C GLN A 46 -3.36 -11.02 -6.83
N HIS A 47 -2.74 -12.20 -6.88
CA HIS A 47 -3.46 -13.47 -6.97
C HIS A 47 -2.81 -14.49 -6.01
N PRO A 48 -3.60 -15.18 -5.16
CA PRO A 48 -5.04 -15.00 -4.96
C PRO A 48 -5.38 -13.66 -4.28
N LYS A 49 -6.62 -13.17 -4.50
CA LYS A 49 -7.19 -12.04 -3.75
C LYS A 49 -8.20 -12.58 -2.75
N ILE A 50 -7.83 -12.55 -1.47
CA ILE A 50 -8.62 -13.05 -0.33
C ILE A 50 -9.06 -11.88 0.54
N GLY A 51 -8.17 -10.91 0.78
CA GLY A 51 -8.47 -9.73 1.58
C GLY A 51 -9.43 -8.77 0.87
N GLY A 52 -10.06 -7.92 1.67
CA GLY A 52 -10.91 -6.83 1.20
C GLY A 52 -10.12 -5.69 0.56
N PRO A 53 -10.82 -4.67 0.02
CA PRO A 53 -10.19 -3.48 -0.52
C PRO A 53 -9.50 -2.67 0.58
N GLY A 54 -8.50 -1.87 0.19
CA GLY A 54 -7.90 -0.87 1.07
C GLY A 54 -8.82 0.31 1.37
N LEU A 55 -8.38 1.20 2.26
CA LEU A 55 -9.09 2.42 2.60
C LEU A 55 -8.76 3.58 1.65
N THR A 56 -9.77 4.28 1.17
CA THR A 56 -9.63 5.50 0.35
C THR A 56 -9.90 6.75 1.17
N GLY A 57 -9.43 7.90 0.67
CA GLY A 57 -9.70 9.21 1.28
C GLY A 57 -8.51 9.75 2.07
N SER A 58 -8.79 10.45 3.16
CA SER A 58 -7.78 11.08 4.01
C SER A 58 -8.27 11.23 5.46
N CYS A 59 -7.32 11.41 6.37
CA CYS A 59 -7.56 11.70 7.78
C CYS A 59 -6.86 13.00 8.17
N GLN A 60 -7.57 13.90 8.86
CA GLN A 60 -6.95 15.08 9.45
C GLN A 60 -6.50 14.74 10.87
N LEU A 61 -5.19 14.87 11.11
CA LEU A 61 -4.57 14.66 12.40
C LEU A 61 -4.74 15.90 13.29
N SER A 62 -4.56 15.70 14.60
CA SER A 62 -4.76 16.74 15.61
C SER A 62 -3.82 17.95 15.48
N ASP A 63 -2.69 17.80 14.80
CA ASP A 63 -1.72 18.86 14.51
C ASP A 63 -2.05 19.65 13.24
N GLY A 64 -3.17 19.32 12.57
CA GLY A 64 -3.60 19.94 11.32
C GLY A 64 -3.00 19.30 10.06
N PHE A 65 -2.13 18.29 10.20
CA PHE A 65 -1.62 17.53 9.06
C PHE A 65 -2.73 16.66 8.44
N VAL A 66 -2.76 16.57 7.12
CA VAL A 66 -3.70 15.72 6.38
C VAL A 66 -2.94 14.50 5.87
N GLU A 67 -3.29 13.33 6.37
CA GLU A 67 -2.77 12.06 5.89
C GLU A 67 -3.66 11.55 4.75
N GLU A 68 -3.12 11.49 3.53
CA GLU A 68 -3.82 10.95 2.37
C GLU A 68 -3.58 9.45 2.22
N TRP A 69 -4.63 8.74 1.80
CA TRP A 69 -4.62 7.29 1.60
C TRP A 69 -4.80 6.95 0.11
N LEU A 70 -5.47 5.84 -0.21
CA LEU A 70 -5.65 5.39 -1.59
C LEU A 70 -6.63 6.27 -2.36
N ARG A 71 -6.39 6.42 -3.67
CA ARG A 71 -7.30 7.06 -4.63
C ARG A 71 -8.29 6.01 -5.18
N PRO A 72 -9.47 6.45 -5.68
CA PRO A 72 -10.44 5.53 -6.27
C PRO A 72 -9.84 4.63 -7.36
N GLY A 73 -10.04 3.33 -7.22
CA GLY A 73 -9.47 2.28 -8.06
C GLY A 73 -8.24 1.61 -7.47
N GLU A 74 -7.41 2.33 -6.70
CA GLU A 74 -6.19 1.78 -6.08
C GLU A 74 -6.53 0.82 -4.93
N GLU A 75 -7.66 1.01 -4.24
CA GLU A 75 -8.12 0.15 -3.15
C GLU A 75 -8.29 -1.31 -3.56
N ASN A 76 -8.52 -1.55 -4.85
CA ASN A 76 -8.71 -2.89 -5.39
C ASN A 76 -7.40 -3.62 -5.70
N LEU A 77 -6.25 -2.93 -5.66
CA LEU A 77 -4.93 -3.48 -5.95
C LEU A 77 -4.15 -3.86 -4.69
N VAL A 78 -4.65 -3.50 -3.51
CA VAL A 78 -4.15 -3.94 -2.21
C VAL A 78 -5.07 -5.01 -1.61
N GLN A 79 -4.61 -5.65 -0.55
CA GLN A 79 -5.42 -6.56 0.25
C GLN A 79 -5.37 -6.14 1.70
N ARG A 80 -6.52 -5.84 2.27
CA ARG A 80 -6.68 -5.53 3.69
C ARG A 80 -7.51 -6.61 4.35
N PHE A 81 -7.02 -7.12 5.46
CA PHE A 81 -7.70 -8.09 6.32
C PHE A 81 -8.12 -7.35 7.58
N ASP A 82 -9.43 -7.20 7.76
CA ASP A 82 -10.02 -6.57 8.92
C ASP A 82 -10.61 -7.66 9.82
N PRO A 83 -10.20 -7.76 11.10
CA PRO A 83 -10.78 -8.72 12.05
C PRO A 83 -12.29 -8.55 12.25
N SER A 84 -12.85 -7.39 11.88
CA SER A 84 -14.27 -7.08 11.98
C SER A 84 -15.05 -7.50 10.73
N SER A 85 -14.38 -8.05 9.71
CA SER A 85 -15.02 -8.54 8.48
C SER A 85 -15.61 -9.94 8.65
N ASP A 86 -16.36 -10.41 7.65
CA ASP A 86 -16.93 -11.76 7.64
C ASP A 86 -15.87 -12.89 7.66
N LEU A 87 -14.64 -12.56 7.27
CA LEU A 87 -13.51 -13.48 7.33
C LEU A 87 -12.81 -13.35 8.68
N ASP A 88 -12.95 -14.38 9.52
CA ASP A 88 -12.27 -14.51 10.81
C ASP A 88 -10.75 -14.64 10.60
N THR A 89 -10.09 -13.49 10.50
CA THR A 89 -8.67 -13.34 10.21
C THR A 89 -8.06 -12.26 11.11
N ILE A 90 -6.74 -12.28 11.25
CA ILE A 90 -6.03 -11.20 11.95
C ILE A 90 -6.02 -9.91 11.13
N GLY A 91 -5.69 -8.80 11.77
CA GLY A 91 -5.39 -7.55 11.09
C GLY A 91 -4.14 -7.69 10.23
N PHE A 92 -4.28 -7.53 8.92
CA PHE A 92 -3.17 -7.67 7.99
C PHE A 92 -3.33 -6.80 6.74
N PHE A 93 -2.22 -6.43 6.11
CA PHE A 93 -2.22 -5.63 4.90
C PHE A 93 -1.16 -6.10 3.91
N ILE A 94 -1.48 -6.08 2.62
CA ILE A 94 -0.56 -6.45 1.54
C ILE A 94 -0.70 -5.48 0.36
N ALA A 95 0.40 -4.83 -0.01
CA ALA A 95 0.53 -4.05 -1.22
C ALA A 95 1.67 -4.60 -2.10
N LYS A 96 1.40 -4.74 -3.40
CA LYS A 96 2.38 -5.21 -4.39
C LYS A 96 2.66 -4.09 -5.37
N PHE A 97 3.93 -3.75 -5.55
CA PHE A 97 4.41 -2.75 -6.47
C PHE A 97 5.21 -3.37 -7.61
N SER A 98 4.88 -3.01 -8.84
CA SER A 98 5.74 -3.24 -10.01
C SER A 98 6.76 -2.12 -10.14
N VAL A 99 8.00 -2.46 -10.46
CA VAL A 99 9.10 -1.50 -10.60
C VAL A 99 9.37 -1.27 -12.08
N GLY A 100 9.04 -0.09 -12.58
CA GLY A 100 9.35 0.35 -13.94
C GLY A 100 10.83 0.68 -14.16
N PRO A 101 11.17 1.23 -15.33
CA PRO A 101 12.51 1.76 -15.59
C PRO A 101 12.85 2.88 -14.60
N LYS A 102 14.01 2.77 -13.96
CA LYS A 102 14.56 3.87 -13.16
C LYS A 102 15.34 4.76 -14.10
N ASN A 103 14.95 6.02 -14.23
CA ASN A 103 15.76 7.03 -14.90
C ASN A 103 16.98 7.28 -13.99
N ILE A 104 18.09 6.61 -14.27
CA ILE A 104 19.40 6.85 -13.66
C ILE A 104 20.19 7.76 -14.57
#